data_AF-A0A925RF86-F1
#
_entry.id   AF-A0A925RF86-F1
#
_cell.length_a   1.000
_cell.length_b   1.000
_cell.length_c   1.000
_cell.angle_alpha   90.00
_cell.angle_beta   90.00
_cell.angle_gamma   90.00
#
_symmetry.space_group_name_H-M   'P 1'
#
loop_
_entity.id
_entity.type
_entity.pdbx_description
1 polymer ?
#
loop_
_entity_poly.entity_id
_entity_poly.type
_entity_poly.pdbx_seq_one_letter_code
_entity_poly.pdbx_strand_id
1 'polypeptide(L)' 'MKPNYDAMSWSELRAYILSHRDDLDALEALYARRSPDSEATWYTPPKTEEEWQQQMEMVKPILERKPKANE' A
#
# COMPACT_ATOMS: atom_id res chain seq x y z
N MET A 1 -18.79 -4.92 -21.64
CA MET A 1 -17.33 -5.03 -21.87
C MET A 1 -16.64 -4.54 -20.63
N LYS A 2 -15.63 -5.26 -20.13
CA LYS A 2 -14.87 -4.82 -18.95
C LYS A 2 -13.90 -3.70 -19.35
N PRO A 3 -13.69 -2.68 -18.50
CA PRO A 3 -12.65 -1.68 -18.73
C PRO A 3 -11.25 -2.30 -18.72
N ASN A 4 -10.28 -1.62 -19.33
CA ASN A 4 -8.88 -1.97 -19.17
C ASN A 4 -8.38 -1.41 -17.82
N TYR A 5 -8.31 -2.26 -16.79
CA TYR A 5 -7.88 -1.84 -15.45
C TYR A 5 -6.39 -1.46 -15.39
N ASP A 6 -5.53 -2.02 -16.25
CA ASP A 6 -4.10 -1.69 -16.28
C ASP A 6 -3.84 -0.27 -16.77
N ALA A 7 -4.70 0.23 -17.66
CA ALA A 7 -4.63 1.60 -18.17
C ALA A 7 -5.15 2.66 -17.18
N MET A 8 -5.86 2.26 -16.12
CA MET A 8 -6.41 3.20 -15.13
C MET A 8 -5.33 3.68 -14.16
N SER A 9 -5.38 4.95 -13.80
CA SER A 9 -4.65 5.45 -12.63
C SER A 9 -5.18 4.80 -11.33
N TRP A 10 -4.41 4.89 -10.25
CA TRP A 10 -4.81 4.34 -8.95
C TRP A 10 -6.12 4.96 -8.42
N SER A 11 -6.36 6.24 -8.66
CA SER A 11 -7.59 6.93 -8.24
C SER A 11 -8.80 6.45 -9.04
N GLU A 12 -8.64 6.30 -10.36
CA GLU A 12 -9.70 5.82 -11.26
C GLU A 12 -10.10 4.38 -10.94
N LEU A 13 -9.11 3.50 -10.77
CA LEU A 13 -9.38 2.09 -10.43
C LEU A 13 -10.09 1.97 -9.08
N ARG A 14 -9.66 2.75 -8.07
CA ARG A 14 -10.35 2.79 -6.78
C ARG A 14 -11.80 3.29 -6.92
N ALA A 15 -12.02 4.39 -7.63
CA ALA A 15 -13.36 4.93 -7.86
C ALA A 15 -14.28 3.92 -8.59
N TYR A 16 -13.73 3.19 -9.56
CA TYR A 16 -14.43 2.13 -10.27
C TYR A 16 -14.85 0.99 -9.32
N ILE A 17 -13.92 0.46 -8.51
CA ILE A 17 -14.18 -0.59 -7.51
C ILE A 17 -15.20 -0.12 -6.46
N LEU A 18 -15.20 1.17 -6.11
CA LEU A 18 -16.18 1.75 -5.20
C LEU A 18 -17.62 1.68 -5.74
N SER A 19 -17.78 1.82 -7.06
CA SER A 19 -19.07 1.72 -7.74
C SER A 19 -19.43 0.31 -8.23
N HIS A 20 -18.44 -0.59 -8.35
CA HIS A 20 -18.59 -1.96 -8.88
C HIS A 20 -18.00 -2.98 -7.90
N ARG A 21 -18.63 -3.12 -6.73
CA ARG A 21 -18.15 -3.96 -5.63
C ARG A 21 -18.03 -5.44 -5.95
N ASP A 22 -18.84 -5.93 -6.88
CA ASP A 22 -18.92 -7.34 -7.24
C ASP A 22 -17.92 -7.73 -8.35
N ASP A 23 -17.23 -6.75 -8.94
CA ASP A 23 -16.23 -7.01 -9.99
C ASP A 23 -14.88 -7.40 -9.38
N LEU A 24 -14.74 -8.70 -9.11
CA LEU A 24 -13.52 -9.28 -8.52
C LEU A 24 -12.28 -9.04 -9.38
N ASP A 25 -12.41 -8.97 -10.71
CA ASP A 25 -11.28 -8.72 -11.61
C ASP A 25 -10.70 -7.31 -11.40
N ALA A 26 -11.55 -6.32 -11.11
CA ALA A 26 -11.09 -4.97 -10.79
C ALA A 26 -10.34 -4.94 -9.45
N LEU A 27 -10.81 -5.72 -8.47
CA LEU A 27 -10.11 -5.90 -7.19
C LEU A 27 -8.77 -6.61 -7.38
N GLU A 28 -8.72 -7.67 -8.18
CA GLU A 28 -7.48 -8.39 -8.50
C GLU A 28 -6.46 -7.46 -9.18
N ALA A 29 -6.88 -6.66 -10.16
CA ALA A 29 -6.03 -5.66 -10.80
C ALA A 29 -5.48 -4.62 -9.80
N LEU A 30 -6.23 -4.29 -8.74
CA LEU A 30 -5.74 -3.41 -7.67
C LEU A 30 -4.66 -4.09 -6.82
N TYR A 31 -4.85 -5.37 -6.46
CA TYR A 31 -3.91 -6.13 -5.65
C TYR A 31 -2.61 -6.46 -6.40
N ALA A 32 -2.72 -6.74 -7.70
CA ALA A 32 -1.57 -7.03 -8.56
C ALA A 32 -0.55 -5.87 -8.64
N ARG A 33 -0.98 -4.64 -8.33
CA ARG A 33 -0.09 -3.46 -8.27
C ARG A 33 0.73 -3.35 -6.99
N ARG A 34 0.52 -4.22 -6.00
CA ARG A 34 1.37 -4.24 -4.80
C ARG A 34 2.76 -4.78 -5.15
N SER A 35 3.78 -4.29 -4.45
CA SER A 35 5.11 -4.88 -4.51
C SER A 35 5.06 -6.35 -4.09
N PRO A 36 5.85 -7.24 -4.71
CA PRO A 36 5.98 -8.62 -4.27
C PRO A 36 6.36 -8.71 -2.79
N ASP A 37 5.86 -9.72 -2.07
CA ASP A 37 6.17 -9.92 -0.65
C ASP A 37 7.67 -10.13 -0.40
N SER A 38 8.41 -10.64 -1.39
CA SER A 38 9.87 -10.81 -1.35
C SER A 38 10.65 -9.49 -1.31
N GLU A 39 10.05 -8.41 -1.78
CA GLU A 39 10.63 -7.06 -1.81
C GLU A 39 10.03 -6.15 -0.74
N ALA A 40 9.01 -6.63 -0.02
CA ALA A 40 8.34 -5.86 1.02
C ALA A 40 9.20 -5.79 2.30
N THR A 41 9.31 -4.59 2.87
CA THR A 41 9.89 -4.41 4.21
C THR A 41 8.86 -4.83 5.26
N TRP A 42 9.16 -5.89 5.99
CA TRP A 42 8.32 -6.39 7.07
C TRP A 42 8.75 -5.80 8.42
N TYR A 43 7.80 -5.20 9.14
CA TYR A 43 8.01 -4.73 10.51
C TYR A 43 7.32 -5.68 11.47
N THR A 44 8.09 -6.42 12.27
CA THR A 44 7.53 -7.29 13.29
C THR A 44 6.95 -6.46 14.44
N PRO A 45 5.72 -6.72 14.90
CA PRO A 45 5.19 -6.02 16.07
C PRO A 45 6.10 -6.31 17.28
N PRO A 46 6.37 -5.31 18.12
CA PRO A 46 7.20 -5.50 19.30
C PRO A 46 6.44 -6.35 20.31
N LYS A 47 7.14 -7.23 21.01
CA LYS A 47 6.58 -8.14 22.02
C LYS A 47 6.84 -7.66 23.44
N THR A 48 7.72 -6.68 23.59
CA THR A 48 8.11 -6.05 24.87
C THR A 48 8.05 -4.53 24.77
N GLU A 49 7.97 -3.87 25.92
CA GLU A 49 7.95 -2.41 25.99
C GLU A 49 9.27 -1.81 25.49
N GLU A 50 10.39 -2.45 25.81
CA GLU A 50 11.71 -2.02 25.34
C GLU A 50 11.82 -2.10 23.81
N GLU A 51 11.31 -3.16 23.18
CA GLU A 51 11.26 -3.28 21.72
C GLU A 51 10.33 -2.22 21.10
N TRP A 52 9.21 -1.89 21.76
CA TRP A 52 8.31 -0.82 21.31
C TRP A 52 9.02 0.53 21.30
N GLN A 53 9.73 0.87 22.38
CA GLN A 53 10.49 2.13 22.47
C GLN A 53 11.58 2.21 21.40
N GLN A 54 12.32 1.12 21.18
CA GLN A 54 13.35 1.05 20.12
C GLN A 54 12.76 1.21 18.72
N GLN A 55 11.62 0.57 18.45
CA GLN A 55 10.92 0.72 17.16
C GLN A 55 10.41 2.14 16.94
N MET A 56 9.85 2.78 17.97
CA MET A 56 9.41 4.17 17.89
C MET A 56 10.59 5.11 17.58
N GLU A 57 11.76 4.88 18.17
CA GLU A 57 12.97 5.67 17.90
C GLU A 57 13.47 5.49 16.46
N MET A 58 13.43 4.26 15.94
CA MET A 58 13.79 3.93 14.55
C MET A 58 12.82 4.56 13.52
N VAL A 59 11.53 4.67 13.86
CA VAL A 59 10.49 5.20 12.96
C VAL A 59 10.49 6.72 12.89
N LYS A 60 10.89 7.44 13.96
CA LYS A 60 10.99 8.91 13.98
C LYS A 60 11.68 9.52 12.76
N PRO A 61 12.92 9.14 12.38
CA PRO A 61 13.59 9.73 11.22
C PRO A 61 12.91 9.38 9.88
N ILE A 62 12.16 8.28 9.80
CA ILE A 62 11.39 7.91 8.60
C ILE A 62 10.16 8.81 8.46
N LEU A 63 9.49 9.13 9.58
CA LEU A 63 8.35 10.06 9.60
C LEU A 63 8.78 11.51 9.35
N GLU A 64 9.96 11.89 9.84
CA GLU A 64 10.53 13.23 9.64
C GLU A 64 11.08 13.43 8.23
N ARG A 65 11.46 12.35 7.54
CA ARG A 65 11.71 12.39 6.09
C ARG A 65 10.39 12.68 5.38
N LYS A 66 10.18 13.95 5.05
CA LYS A 66 9.08 14.37 4.17
C LYS A 66 9.06 13.45 2.92
N PRO A 67 7.89 12.94 2.52
CA PRO A 67 7.80 12.19 1.28
C PRO A 67 8.34 13.07 0.15
N LYS A 68 9.24 12.51 -0.68
CA LYS A 68 9.59 13.19 -1.93
C LYS A 68 8.30 13.34 -2.72
N ALA A 69 7.96 14.58 -3.09
CA ALA A 69 6.93 14.82 -4.08
C ALA A 69 7.37 14.04 -5.33
N ASN A 70 6.59 13.03 -5.71
CA ASN A 70 6.81 12.37 -7.00
C ASN A 70 6.51 13.42 -8.08
N GLU A 71 7.56 13.79 -8.82
CA GLU A 71 7.51 14.54 -10.09
C GLU A 71 6.80 13.75 -11.18
#